data_AF-A0AA42TCW0-F1
#
_entry.id   AF-A0AA42TCW0-F1
#
_cell.length_a   1.000
_cell.length_b   1.000
_cell.length_c   1.000
_cell.angle_alpha   90.00
_cell.angle_beta   90.00
_cell.angle_gamma   90.00
#
_symmetry.space_group_name_H-M   'P 1'
#
loop_
_entity.id
_entity.type
_entity.pdbx_description
1 polymer ?
#
loop_
_entity_poly.entity_id
_entity_poly.type
_entity_poly.pdbx_seq_one_letter_code
_entity_poly.pdbx_strand_id
1 'polypeptide(L)'
;MKITNNHKGPLGLPDGTILQPGVQTPVDGWEQLKKNSVVQGWLKAEILIAEGGKPSAPAQESLLGSNVLPANIELGEGVSVQLGEVVRQAFEHTGLTVADWNALEEGDREAELAAMVRELQSRAEAEAEARKAAAAAEAEKAQASAGTGTQNPSAVDKDALLVRAKELEIDANRTWGVPKLQAAIAEAEAKKGEG
;
A
#
# COMPACT_ATOMS: atom_id res chain seq x y z
N MET A 1 23.57 -3.05 27.29
CA MET A 1 22.88 -2.93 25.98
C MET A 1 22.31 -4.29 25.62
N LYS A 2 21.18 -4.43 24.91
CA LYS A 2 20.70 -5.75 24.45
C LYS A 2 21.13 -6.00 23.02
N ILE A 3 21.71 -7.16 22.72
CA ILE A 3 22.18 -7.53 21.38
C ILE A 3 21.49 -8.82 20.96
N THR A 4 21.04 -8.85 19.72
CA THR A 4 20.38 -9.99 19.08
C THR A 4 21.26 -10.50 17.95
N ASN A 5 21.47 -11.81 17.94
CA ASN A 5 22.16 -12.49 16.86
C ASN A 5 21.16 -12.83 15.74
N ASN A 6 21.32 -12.23 14.56
CA ASN A 6 20.49 -12.45 13.38
C ASN A 6 21.07 -13.54 12.44
N HIS A 7 22.18 -14.15 12.83
CA HIS A 7 22.81 -15.25 12.11
C HIS A 7 22.15 -16.60 12.41
N LYS A 8 22.40 -17.62 11.58
CA LYS A 8 21.86 -18.98 11.75
C LYS A 8 22.55 -19.83 12.84
N GLY A 9 23.69 -19.37 13.35
CA GLY A 9 24.50 -20.09 14.34
C GLY A 9 24.91 -19.22 15.52
N PRO A 10 25.35 -19.83 16.65
CA PRO A 10 25.79 -19.08 17.81
C PRO A 10 27.01 -18.21 17.47
N LEU A 11 27.00 -16.96 17.95
CA LEU A 11 28.11 -16.02 17.73
C LEU A 11 28.78 -15.69 19.06
N GLY A 12 30.10 -15.82 19.09
CA GLY A 12 30.90 -15.39 20.23
C GLY A 12 31.31 -13.93 20.09
N LEU A 13 31.05 -13.13 21.11
CA LEU A 13 31.62 -11.80 21.23
C LEU A 13 33.09 -11.87 21.66
N PRO A 14 33.91 -10.84 21.36
CA PRO A 14 35.29 -10.76 21.83
C PRO A 14 35.45 -10.82 23.36
N ASP A 15 34.38 -10.52 24.09
CA ASP A 15 34.29 -10.59 25.55
C ASP A 15 34.10 -12.02 26.08
N GLY A 16 33.89 -13.00 25.19
CA GLY A 16 33.60 -14.40 25.55
C GLY A 16 32.12 -14.71 25.72
N THR A 17 31.25 -13.69 25.70
CA THR A 17 29.79 -13.86 25.71
C THR A 17 29.30 -14.56 24.42
N ILE A 18 28.48 -15.60 24.55
CA ILE A 18 27.89 -16.31 23.41
C ILE A 18 26.44 -15.86 23.18
N LEU A 19 26.16 -15.39 21.97
CA LEU A 19 24.84 -14.94 21.54
C LEU A 19 24.13 -16.05 20.76
N GLN A 20 22.99 -16.50 21.29
CA GLN A 20 22.13 -17.46 20.60
C GLN A 20 21.32 -16.78 19.49
N PRO A 21 21.09 -17.46 18.35
CA PRO A 21 20.35 -16.91 17.23
C PRO A 21 18.91 -16.54 17.64
N GLY A 22 18.50 -15.32 17.34
CA GLY A 22 17.18 -14.78 17.67
C GLY A 22 16.96 -14.42 19.14
N VAL A 23 17.95 -14.61 20.02
CA VAL A 23 17.81 -14.33 21.46
C VAL A 23 18.44 -12.98 21.80
N GLN A 24 17.63 -12.09 22.40
CA GLN A 24 18.14 -10.83 22.96
C GLN A 24 18.98 -11.12 24.21
N THR A 25 20.27 -10.83 24.13
CA THR A 25 21.20 -11.04 25.23
C THR A 25 21.71 -9.71 25.76
N PRO A 26 21.61 -9.41 27.06
CA PRO A 26 22.23 -8.24 27.64
C PRO A 26 23.75 -8.40 27.60
N VAL A 27 24.43 -7.40 27.03
CA VAL A 27 25.89 -7.34 26.91
C VAL A 27 26.38 -6.10 27.67
N ASP A 28 27.24 -6.35 28.64
CA ASP A 28 27.99 -5.34 29.38
C ASP A 28 29.19 -4.85 28.57
N GLY A 29 29.60 -3.59 28.74
CA GLY A 29 30.75 -3.03 27.99
C GLY A 29 30.55 -2.87 26.48
N TRP A 30 29.30 -2.88 25.98
CA TRP A 30 28.96 -2.78 24.56
C TRP A 30 29.64 -1.61 23.82
N GLU A 31 29.86 -0.49 24.50
CA GLU A 31 30.49 0.69 23.90
C GLU A 31 31.95 0.49 23.49
N GLN A 32 32.65 -0.43 24.14
CA GLN A 32 34.00 -0.82 23.79
C GLN A 32 33.97 -1.95 22.75
N LEU A 33 33.04 -2.90 22.89
CA LEU A 33 32.86 -4.01 21.94
C LEU A 33 32.45 -3.54 20.56
N LYS A 34 31.57 -2.52 20.46
CA LYS A 34 31.17 -1.92 19.18
C LYS A 34 32.35 -1.26 18.46
N LYS A 35 33.47 -0.94 19.12
CA LYS A 35 34.65 -0.36 18.45
C LYS A 35 35.55 -1.42 17.82
N ASN A 36 35.31 -2.70 18.12
CA ASN A 36 36.07 -3.80 17.54
C ASN A 36 35.68 -3.99 16.06
N SER A 37 36.66 -4.10 15.18
CA SER A 37 36.47 -4.25 13.73
C SER A 37 35.60 -5.46 13.35
N VAL A 38 35.67 -6.56 14.11
CA VAL A 38 34.87 -7.76 13.87
C VAL A 38 33.39 -7.50 14.19
N VAL A 39 33.11 -6.85 15.33
CA VAL A 39 31.75 -6.49 15.75
C VAL A 39 31.15 -5.44 14.81
N GLN A 40 31.95 -4.46 14.36
CA GLN A 40 31.56 -3.51 13.32
C GLN A 40 31.20 -4.20 12.00
N GLY A 41 31.99 -5.19 11.58
CA GLY A 41 31.69 -5.99 10.40
C GLY A 41 30.35 -6.73 10.52
N TRP A 42 30.07 -7.30 11.69
CA TRP A 42 28.80 -7.98 11.95
C TRP A 42 27.59 -7.03 12.05
N LEU A 43 27.77 -5.83 12.61
CA LEU A 43 26.73 -4.79 12.59
C LEU A 43 26.47 -4.30 11.16
N LYS A 44 27.53 -4.09 10.37
CA LYS A 44 27.43 -3.65 8.97
C LYS A 44 26.80 -4.70 8.05
N ALA A 45 27.01 -5.98 8.35
CA ALA A 45 26.43 -7.11 7.63
C ALA A 45 25.06 -7.53 8.17
N GLU A 46 24.49 -6.79 9.12
CA GLU A 46 23.18 -7.09 9.76
C GLU A 46 23.13 -8.49 10.43
N ILE A 47 24.30 -9.02 10.78
CA ILE A 47 24.51 -10.30 11.48
C ILE A 47 24.25 -10.10 12.99
N LEU A 48 24.56 -8.92 13.51
CA LEU A 48 24.22 -8.50 14.88
C LEU A 48 23.27 -7.30 14.83
N ILE A 49 22.23 -7.36 15.64
CA ILE A 49 21.25 -6.28 15.81
C ILE A 49 21.34 -5.83 17.26
N ALA A 50 21.77 -4.60 17.52
CA ALA A 50 21.69 -4.06 18.86
C ALA A 50 20.23 -3.60 19.12
N GLU A 51 19.51 -4.18 20.06
CA GLU A 51 18.20 -3.67 20.48
C GLU A 51 18.40 -2.58 21.54
N GLY A 52 17.91 -1.38 21.23
CA GLY A 52 18.44 -0.09 21.70
C GLY A 52 19.31 0.60 20.63
N GLY A 53 19.64 -0.16 19.58
CA GLY A 53 20.28 0.21 18.34
C GLY A 53 19.42 -0.17 17.12
N LYS A 54 18.09 0.09 17.17
CA LYS A 54 17.57 0.85 16.02
C LYS A 54 18.57 2.00 15.88
N PRO A 55 18.92 2.50 14.71
CA PRO A 55 19.31 3.89 14.70
C PRO A 55 18.17 4.61 15.46
N SER A 56 18.36 4.94 16.74
CA SER A 56 18.13 6.28 17.19
C SER A 56 18.96 7.05 16.20
N ALA A 57 18.36 7.32 15.05
CA ALA A 57 18.94 8.18 14.06
C ALA A 57 19.37 9.39 14.88
N PRO A 58 20.65 9.76 14.74
CA PRO A 58 21.42 10.50 15.75
C PRO A 58 20.55 11.61 16.30
N ALA A 59 19.99 11.43 17.50
CA ALA A 59 18.86 12.22 18.03
C ALA A 59 18.20 13.05 16.94
N GLN A 60 17.52 12.41 15.94
CA GLN A 60 17.20 13.03 14.63
C GLN A 60 16.89 14.46 14.90
N GLU A 61 17.80 15.37 14.55
CA GLU A 61 17.59 16.79 14.80
C GLU A 61 16.23 17.06 14.18
N SER A 62 15.20 17.22 15.02
CA SER A 62 13.83 17.10 14.53
C SER A 62 13.69 18.12 13.43
N LEU A 63 13.30 17.68 12.23
CA LEU A 63 13.16 18.59 11.10
C LEU A 63 12.24 19.71 11.54
N LEU A 64 12.78 20.92 11.59
CA LEU A 64 11.97 22.08 11.93
C LEU A 64 10.87 22.20 10.88
N GLY A 65 9.62 22.21 11.36
CA GLY A 65 8.45 22.29 10.52
C GLY A 65 8.07 23.73 10.19
N SER A 66 6.81 23.91 9.79
CA SER A 66 6.22 25.24 9.63
C SER A 66 5.59 25.72 10.93
N ASN A 67 5.69 27.02 11.21
CA ASN A 67 4.95 27.69 12.28
C ASN A 67 3.66 28.36 11.79
N VAL A 68 3.41 28.36 10.48
CA VAL A 68 2.25 28.98 9.82
C VAL A 68 1.28 27.95 9.24
N LEU A 69 1.80 26.82 8.72
CA LEU A 69 0.95 25.77 8.17
C LEU A 69 0.30 24.93 9.28
N PRO A 70 -0.98 24.54 9.12
CA PRO A 70 -1.66 23.68 10.08
C PRO A 70 -1.05 22.26 10.08
N ALA A 71 -1.28 21.51 11.15
CA ALA A 71 -0.85 20.11 11.25
C ALA A 71 -1.45 19.20 10.16
N ASN A 72 -2.65 19.55 9.68
CA ASN A 72 -3.38 18.82 8.66
C ASN A 72 -3.62 19.77 7.47
N ILE A 73 -2.98 19.50 6.33
CA ILE A 73 -3.02 20.35 5.14
C ILE A 73 -3.94 19.70 4.11
N GLU A 74 -4.95 20.43 3.67
CA GLU A 74 -5.85 19.99 2.60
C GLU A 74 -5.18 20.18 1.24
N LEU A 75 -5.11 19.10 0.46
CA LEU A 75 -4.49 19.07 -0.87
C LEU A 75 -5.52 19.16 -2.02
N GLY A 76 -6.79 18.90 -1.75
CA GLY A 76 -7.84 18.84 -2.78
C GLY A 76 -9.01 17.98 -2.30
N GLU A 77 -9.99 17.69 -3.18
CA GLU A 77 -11.27 16.98 -2.89
C GLU A 77 -11.15 15.83 -1.86
N GLY A 78 -11.26 16.15 -0.56
CA GLY A 78 -11.16 15.19 0.55
C GLY A 78 -9.75 14.60 0.80
N VAL A 79 -8.72 15.08 0.11
CA VAL A 79 -7.33 14.64 0.28
C VAL A 79 -6.64 15.57 1.27
N SER A 80 -6.12 15.02 2.36
CA SER A 80 -5.34 15.76 3.34
C SER A 80 -4.06 15.03 3.69
N VAL A 81 -3.02 15.79 4.02
CA VAL A 81 -1.70 15.27 4.43
C VAL A 81 -1.26 15.89 5.75
N GLN A 82 -0.42 15.15 6.46
CA GLN A 82 0.18 15.63 7.70
C GLN A 82 1.32 16.61 7.40
N LEU A 83 1.45 17.67 8.19
CA LEU A 83 2.56 18.62 8.09
C LEU A 83 3.92 17.91 8.15
N GLY A 84 4.07 16.90 9.02
CA GLY A 84 5.30 16.13 9.12
C GLY A 84 5.68 15.39 7.82
N GLU A 85 4.70 15.01 7.01
CA GLU A 85 4.95 14.39 5.70
C GLU A 85 5.40 15.41 4.66
N VAL A 86 4.77 16.58 4.64
CA VAL A 86 5.17 17.71 3.79
C VAL A 86 6.60 18.15 4.12
N VAL A 87 6.93 18.28 5.40
CA VAL A 87 8.27 18.65 5.87
C VAL A 87 9.31 17.62 5.42
N ARG A 88 9.00 16.33 5.54
CA ARG A 88 9.88 15.26 5.06
C ARG A 88 10.09 15.33 3.54
N GLN A 89 9.02 15.49 2.76
CA GLN A 89 9.12 15.56 1.31
C GLN A 89 9.88 16.81 0.83
N ALA A 90 9.62 17.97 1.43
CA ALA A 90 10.36 19.20 1.14
C ALA A 90 11.85 19.03 1.46
N PHE A 91 12.17 18.51 2.65
CA PHE A 91 13.54 18.19 3.04
C PHE A 91 14.24 17.26 2.04
N GLU A 92 13.59 16.15 1.65
CA GLU A 92 14.11 15.21 0.65
C GLU A 92 14.31 15.86 -0.73
N HIS A 93 13.43 16.79 -1.12
CA HIS A 93 13.52 17.52 -2.38
C HIS A 93 14.72 18.48 -2.41
N THR A 94 15.02 19.14 -1.30
CA THR A 94 16.18 20.04 -1.20
C THR A 94 17.52 19.32 -1.19
N GLY A 95 17.54 18.05 -0.78
CA GLY A 95 18.77 17.26 -0.61
C GLY A 95 19.71 17.81 0.46
N LEU A 96 19.23 18.72 1.32
CA LEU A 96 20.01 19.32 2.39
C LEU A 96 20.28 18.31 3.51
N THR A 97 21.29 18.60 4.33
CA THR A 97 21.43 17.89 5.61
C THR A 97 20.43 18.45 6.61
N VAL A 98 20.12 17.68 7.66
CA VAL A 98 19.18 18.11 8.70
C VAL A 98 19.65 19.39 9.41
N ALA A 99 20.96 19.52 9.64
CA ALA A 99 21.54 20.72 10.23
C ALA A 99 21.38 21.94 9.32
N ASP A 100 21.59 21.79 8.01
CA ASP A 100 21.40 22.86 7.03
C ASP A 100 19.92 23.26 6.92
N TRP A 101 19.01 22.28 6.87
CA TRP A 101 17.56 22.52 6.89
C TRP A 101 17.12 23.28 8.15
N ASN A 102 17.62 22.86 9.31
CA ASN A 102 17.32 23.52 10.58
C ASN A 102 17.99 24.89 10.71
N ALA A 103 19.07 25.14 9.96
CA ALA A 103 19.75 26.43 9.88
C ALA A 103 19.12 27.39 8.85
N LEU A 104 18.22 26.93 7.98
CA LEU A 104 17.47 27.80 7.07
C LEU A 104 16.72 28.88 7.86
N GLU A 105 16.71 30.09 7.31
CA GLU A 105 15.85 31.15 7.81
C GLU A 105 14.38 30.72 7.71
N GLU A 106 13.56 31.22 8.64
CA GLU A 106 12.15 30.84 8.73
C GLU A 106 11.43 31.13 7.40
N GLY A 107 11.65 32.30 6.80
CA GLY A 107 11.03 32.67 5.52
C GLY A 107 11.39 31.74 4.36
N ASP A 108 12.65 31.32 4.24
CA ASP A 108 13.10 30.39 3.21
C ASP A 108 12.52 28.99 3.44
N ARG A 109 12.55 28.50 4.69
CA ARG A 109 11.94 27.22 5.05
C ARG A 109 10.44 27.21 4.74
N GLU A 110 9.75 28.28 5.08
CA GLU A 110 8.33 28.43 4.80
C GLU A 110 8.04 28.48 3.30
N ALA A 111 8.89 29.13 2.51
CA ALA A 111 8.78 29.13 1.06
C ALA A 111 8.93 27.73 0.46
N GLU A 112 9.91 26.95 0.93
CA GLU A 112 10.11 25.55 0.50
C GLU A 112 8.91 24.66 0.87
N LEU A 113 8.39 24.81 2.09
CA LEU A 113 7.22 24.06 2.55
C LEU A 113 5.96 24.47 1.75
N ALA A 114 5.75 25.76 1.50
CA ALA A 114 4.62 26.25 0.71
C ALA A 114 4.71 25.79 -0.76
N ALA A 115 5.90 25.79 -1.34
CA ALA A 115 6.14 25.27 -2.68
C ALA A 115 5.79 23.78 -2.77
N MET A 116 6.23 22.98 -1.79
CA MET A 116 5.91 21.56 -1.72
C MET A 116 4.41 21.30 -1.54
N VAL A 117 3.71 22.06 -0.70
CA VAL A 117 2.25 21.97 -0.56
C VAL A 117 1.55 22.25 -1.89
N ARG A 118 2.00 23.27 -2.63
CA ARG A 118 1.42 23.63 -3.93
C ARG A 118 1.65 22.54 -4.98
N GLU A 119 2.83 21.92 -4.98
CA GLU A 119 3.12 20.77 -5.84
C GLU A 119 2.22 19.59 -5.50
N LEU A 120 2.06 19.27 -4.21
CA LEU A 120 1.19 18.20 -3.74
C LEU A 120 -0.28 18.46 -4.07
N GLN A 121 -0.73 19.71 -3.96
CA GLN A 121 -2.07 20.13 -4.41
C GLN A 121 -2.24 19.90 -5.90
N SER A 122 -1.30 20.40 -6.71
CA SER A 122 -1.34 20.25 -8.18
C SER A 122 -1.33 18.77 -8.59
N ARG A 123 -0.57 17.92 -7.88
CA ARG A 123 -0.56 16.47 -8.10
C ARG A 123 -1.88 15.84 -7.69
N ALA A 124 -2.44 16.20 -6.55
CA ALA A 124 -3.73 15.70 -6.10
C ALA A 124 -4.86 16.09 -7.07
N GLU A 125 -4.84 17.31 -7.61
CA GLU A 125 -5.77 17.77 -8.65
C GLU A 125 -5.59 16.99 -9.95
N ALA A 126 -4.35 16.77 -10.40
CA ALA A 126 -4.07 15.96 -11.59
C ALA A 126 -4.48 14.49 -11.42
N GLU A 127 -4.27 13.91 -10.23
CA GLU A 127 -4.73 12.56 -9.90
C GLU A 127 -6.26 12.48 -9.79
N ALA A 128 -6.91 13.52 -9.26
CA ALA A 128 -8.37 13.60 -9.21
C ALA A 128 -8.97 13.74 -10.62
N GLU A 129 -8.36 14.54 -11.48
CA GLU A 129 -8.77 14.70 -12.88
C GLU A 129 -8.52 13.42 -13.68
N ALA A 130 -7.38 12.74 -13.46
CA ALA A 130 -7.11 11.43 -14.05
C ALA A 130 -8.11 10.36 -13.56
N ARG A 131 -8.49 10.38 -12.28
CA ARG A 131 -9.53 9.49 -11.72
C ARG A 131 -10.91 9.82 -12.28
N LYS A 132 -11.27 11.10 -12.45
CA LYS A 132 -12.52 11.53 -13.10
C LYS A 132 -12.54 11.11 -14.56
N ALA A 133 -11.43 11.24 -15.29
CA ALA A 133 -11.30 10.79 -16.67
C ALA A 133 -11.37 9.25 -16.79
N ALA A 134 -10.74 8.51 -15.87
CA ALA A 134 -10.84 7.05 -15.81
C ALA A 134 -12.26 6.59 -15.45
N ALA A 135 -12.91 7.25 -14.48
CA ALA A 135 -14.30 6.97 -14.10
C ALA A 135 -15.28 7.35 -15.22
N ALA A 136 -15.04 8.44 -15.95
CA ALA A 136 -15.83 8.82 -17.12
C ALA A 136 -15.62 7.85 -18.29
N ALA A 137 -14.38 7.39 -18.52
CA ALA A 137 -14.09 6.36 -19.51
C ALA A 137 -14.70 5.00 -19.14
N GLU A 138 -14.73 4.65 -17.85
CA GLU A 138 -15.38 3.43 -17.35
C GLU A 138 -16.91 3.54 -17.38
N ALA A 139 -17.47 4.72 -17.08
CA ALA A 139 -18.88 5.02 -17.24
C ALA A 139 -19.30 5.06 -18.71
N GLU A 140 -18.47 5.59 -19.61
CA GLU A 140 -18.70 5.57 -21.06
C GLU A 140 -18.55 4.16 -21.64
N LYS A 141 -17.65 3.33 -21.10
CA LYS A 141 -17.56 1.91 -21.45
C LYS A 141 -18.77 1.11 -20.91
N ALA A 142 -19.28 1.47 -19.74
CA ALA A 142 -20.53 0.94 -19.18
C ALA A 142 -21.76 1.40 -19.97
N GLN A 143 -21.77 2.62 -20.49
CA GLN A 143 -22.86 3.19 -21.29
C GLN A 143 -22.80 2.75 -22.77
N ALA A 144 -21.60 2.53 -23.33
CA ALA A 144 -21.41 1.87 -24.62
C ALA A 144 -21.78 0.38 -24.58
N SER A 145 -21.73 -0.24 -23.40
CA SER A 145 -22.33 -1.57 -23.16
C SER A 145 -23.85 -1.53 -22.91
N ALA A 146 -24.43 -0.35 -22.68
CA ALA A 146 -25.88 -0.14 -22.55
C ALA A 146 -26.54 0.34 -23.87
N GLY A 147 -25.75 0.85 -24.83
CA GLY A 147 -26.22 1.36 -26.12
C GLY A 147 -26.12 0.39 -27.29
N THR A 148 -25.58 -0.81 -27.11
CA THR A 148 -25.65 -1.88 -28.10
C THR A 148 -25.94 -3.17 -27.37
N GLY A 149 -27.16 -3.69 -27.50
CA GLY A 149 -27.46 -5.03 -27.03
C GLY A 149 -26.46 -6.00 -27.65
N THR A 150 -25.62 -6.63 -26.82
CA THR A 150 -25.01 -7.96 -27.00
C THR A 150 -24.32 -8.34 -25.69
N GLN A 151 -25.10 -8.99 -24.83
CA GLN A 151 -24.80 -10.25 -24.17
C GLN A 151 -23.31 -10.58 -23.92
N ASN A 152 -22.90 -10.55 -22.66
CA ASN A 152 -21.73 -11.27 -22.18
C ASN A 152 -21.99 -12.80 -22.33
N PRO A 153 -21.18 -13.57 -23.09
CA PRO A 153 -21.49 -14.94 -23.50
C PRO A 153 -21.22 -16.03 -22.44
N SER A 154 -21.27 -15.71 -21.14
CA SER A 154 -20.98 -16.69 -20.06
C SER A 154 -22.01 -16.74 -18.94
N ALA A 155 -23.17 -16.14 -19.15
CA ALA A 155 -24.38 -16.46 -18.42
C ALA A 155 -25.48 -16.56 -19.47
N VAL A 156 -25.69 -17.75 -20.03
CA VAL A 156 -26.99 -18.04 -20.66
C VAL A 156 -28.02 -17.59 -19.63
N ASP A 157 -28.77 -16.53 -19.97
CA ASP A 157 -29.60 -15.80 -19.02
C ASP A 157 -30.47 -16.81 -18.29
N LYS A 158 -30.06 -17.12 -17.05
CA LYS A 158 -30.68 -18.19 -16.27
C LYS A 158 -32.17 -17.90 -16.10
N ASP A 159 -32.50 -16.61 -16.03
CA ASP A 159 -33.86 -16.08 -16.04
C ASP A 159 -34.60 -16.40 -17.35
N ALA A 160 -33.97 -16.20 -18.52
CA ALA A 160 -34.54 -16.58 -19.81
C ALA A 160 -34.77 -18.09 -19.93
N LEU A 161 -33.87 -18.92 -19.39
CA LEU A 161 -34.05 -20.37 -19.33
C LEU A 161 -35.19 -20.76 -18.37
N LEU A 162 -35.35 -20.07 -17.23
CA LEU A 162 -36.47 -20.30 -16.32
C LEU A 162 -37.81 -19.95 -16.98
N VAL A 163 -37.86 -18.85 -17.76
CA VAL A 163 -39.05 -18.47 -18.54
C VAL A 163 -39.35 -19.54 -19.61
N ARG A 164 -38.36 -19.94 -20.40
CA ARG A 164 -38.51 -20.96 -21.46
C ARG A 164 -38.93 -22.33 -20.89
N ALA A 165 -38.36 -22.72 -19.75
CA ALA A 165 -38.75 -23.94 -19.06
C ALA A 165 -40.21 -23.88 -18.60
N LYS A 166 -40.66 -22.73 -18.06
CA LYS A 166 -42.04 -22.52 -17.66
C LYS A 166 -43.01 -22.53 -18.84
N GLU A 167 -42.62 -22.00 -20.00
CA GLU A 167 -43.41 -22.07 -21.25
C GLU A 167 -43.56 -23.50 -21.79
N LEU A 168 -42.61 -24.37 -21.47
CA LEU A 168 -42.65 -25.80 -21.79
C LEU A 168 -43.28 -26.64 -20.65
N GLU A 169 -43.93 -25.98 -19.68
CA GLU A 169 -44.54 -26.59 -18.49
C GLU A 169 -43.58 -27.42 -17.63
N ILE A 170 -42.29 -27.10 -17.67
CA ILE A 170 -41.25 -27.69 -16.83
C ILE A 170 -41.20 -26.92 -15.52
N ASP A 171 -41.37 -27.60 -14.38
CA ASP A 171 -41.27 -27.01 -13.04
C ASP A 171 -39.79 -26.71 -12.67
N ALA A 172 -39.22 -25.73 -13.36
CA ALA A 172 -37.84 -25.33 -13.20
C ALA A 172 -37.66 -24.42 -11.97
N ASN A 173 -36.74 -24.79 -11.08
CA ASN A 173 -36.43 -24.01 -9.88
C ASN A 173 -35.22 -23.09 -10.09
N ARG A 174 -35.24 -21.89 -9.51
CA ARG A 174 -34.11 -20.94 -9.49
C ARG A 174 -32.83 -21.52 -8.87
N THR A 175 -32.92 -22.60 -8.10
CA THR A 175 -31.75 -23.32 -7.55
C THR A 175 -31.03 -24.18 -8.59
N TRP A 176 -31.64 -24.42 -9.76
CA TRP A 176 -31.02 -25.20 -10.83
C TRP A 176 -29.93 -24.39 -11.53
N GLY A 177 -28.80 -25.03 -11.81
CA GLY A 177 -27.75 -24.43 -12.62
C GLY A 177 -28.15 -24.34 -14.09
N VAL A 178 -27.58 -23.38 -14.83
CA VAL A 178 -27.74 -23.20 -16.28
C VAL A 178 -27.70 -24.52 -17.08
N PRO A 179 -26.70 -25.43 -16.91
CA PRO A 179 -26.65 -26.66 -17.69
C PRO A 179 -27.84 -27.60 -17.44
N LYS A 180 -28.40 -27.59 -16.22
CA LYS A 180 -29.57 -28.41 -15.87
C LYS A 180 -30.86 -27.86 -16.50
N LEU A 181 -30.98 -26.53 -16.57
CA LEU A 181 -32.11 -25.86 -17.22
C LEU A 181 -32.10 -26.08 -18.74
N GLN A 182 -30.93 -25.95 -19.37
CA GLN A 182 -30.80 -26.19 -20.82
C GLN A 182 -31.12 -27.64 -21.20
N ALA A 183 -30.64 -28.62 -20.44
CA ALA A 183 -30.95 -30.02 -20.68
C ALA A 183 -32.46 -30.31 -20.59
N ALA A 184 -33.13 -29.81 -19.55
CA ALA A 184 -34.56 -30.02 -19.37
C ALA A 184 -35.40 -29.39 -20.50
N ILE A 185 -35.03 -28.18 -20.94
CA ILE A 185 -35.66 -27.49 -22.06
C ILE A 185 -35.47 -28.30 -23.36
N ALA A 186 -34.25 -28.74 -23.65
CA ALA A 186 -33.96 -29.51 -24.85
C ALA A 186 -34.72 -30.86 -24.88
N GLU A 187 -34.83 -31.55 -23.74
CA GLU A 187 -35.62 -32.79 -23.63
C GLU A 187 -37.13 -32.57 -23.84
N ALA A 188 -37.66 -31.45 -23.36
CA ALA A 188 -39.07 -31.09 -23.57
C ALA A 188 -39.34 -30.65 -25.03
N GLU A 189 -38.43 -29.89 -25.64
CA GLU A 189 -38.53 -29.49 -27.05
C GLU A 189 -38.40 -30.72 -27.98
N ALA A 190 -37.49 -31.66 -27.68
CA ALA A 190 -37.37 -32.91 -28.42
C ALA A 190 -38.66 -33.77 -28.34
N LYS A 191 -39.26 -33.88 -27.16
CA LYS A 191 -40.56 -34.58 -27.00
C LYS A 191 -41.72 -33.91 -27.74
N LYS A 192 -41.66 -32.60 -28.00
CA LYS A 192 -42.71 -31.84 -28.70
C LYS A 192 -42.58 -31.92 -30.24
N GLY A 193 -41.42 -32.35 -30.75
CA GLY A 193 -41.11 -32.43 -32.19
C GLY A 193 -41.26 -33.81 -32.83
N GLU A 194 -41.59 -34.86 -32.08
CA GLU A 194 -41.79 -36.24 -32.59
C GLU A 194 -43.29 -36.64 -32.67
N GLY A 195 -44.17 -35.69 -33.02
CA GLY A 195 -45.60 -35.91 -33.24
C GLY A 195 -46.05 -35.55 -34.65
#